data_AF-A0AAW7ELV6-F1
#
_entry.id   AF-A0AAW7ELV6-F1
#
_cell.length_a   1.000
_cell.length_b   1.000
_cell.length_c   1.000
_cell.angle_alpha   90.00
_cell.angle_beta   90.00
_cell.angle_gamma   90.00
#
_symmetry.space_group_name_H-M   'P 1'
#
loop_
_entity.id
_entity.type
_entity.pdbx_description
1 polymer ?
#
loop_
_entity_poly.entity_id
_entity_poly.type
_entity_poly.pdbx_seq_one_letter_code
_entity_poly.pdbx_strand_id
1 'polypeptide(L)'
;MFTGIFIMAILLAGFVVLLRQAGSARHPLLQRLREKGIRPGRTELLLCRRPSFVSAGQLMTEREQRFLRRLDRVTDTRQWRLCPQVRVADIVRVAPDRKSGSREWWQLFRLVSQWHCDVVITDRTGRIIVAVELDDRSHQAPKRQRRDLLLEEVLKQAGIPLLRGDDEQQLAERVRAHLCAQRQEAAT
;
A
#
# COMPACT_ATOMS: atom_id res chain seq x y z
N MET A 1 -40.09 29.90 -39.43
CA MET A 1 -38.75 30.25 -38.91
C MET A 1 -38.40 29.53 -37.60
N PHE A 2 -39.30 29.48 -36.60
CA PHE A 2 -39.01 28.84 -35.30
C PHE A 2 -38.72 27.32 -35.36
N THR A 3 -39.40 26.57 -36.23
CA THR A 3 -39.19 25.12 -36.39
C THR A 3 -37.81 24.76 -36.94
N GLY A 4 -37.28 25.54 -37.88
CA GLY A 4 -35.94 25.35 -38.44
C GLY A 4 -34.83 25.63 -37.43
N ILE A 5 -35.00 26.65 -36.58
CA ILE A 5 -34.06 26.97 -35.49
C ILE A 5 -34.03 25.84 -34.46
N PHE A 6 -35.19 25.25 -34.14
CA PHE A 6 -35.29 24.17 -33.16
C PHE A 6 -34.60 22.88 -33.65
N ILE A 7 -34.79 22.51 -34.91
CA ILE A 7 -34.10 21.36 -35.53
C ILE A 7 -32.58 21.59 -35.54
N MET A 8 -32.13 22.80 -35.88
CA MET A 8 -30.72 23.12 -35.88
C MET A 8 -30.10 23.07 -34.48
N ALA A 9 -30.81 23.51 -33.45
CA ALA A 9 -30.36 23.42 -32.06
C ALA A 9 -30.21 21.96 -31.60
N ILE A 10 -31.14 21.07 -31.97
CA ILE A 10 -31.07 19.64 -31.65
C ILE A 10 -29.89 18.96 -32.35
N LEU A 11 -29.70 19.23 -33.65
CA LEU A 11 -28.59 18.69 -34.43
C LEU A 11 -27.23 19.17 -33.88
N LEU A 12 -27.13 20.46 -33.52
CA LEU A 12 -25.92 21.04 -32.93
C LEU A 12 -25.64 20.42 -31.55
N ALA A 13 -26.65 20.24 -30.71
CA ALA A 13 -26.50 19.57 -29.41
C ALA A 13 -26.06 18.11 -29.57
N GLY A 14 -26.66 17.37 -30.51
CA GLY A 14 -26.27 16.00 -30.84
C GLY A 14 -24.82 15.91 -31.35
N PHE A 15 -24.41 16.86 -32.20
CA PHE A 15 -23.04 16.94 -32.71
C PHE A 15 -22.01 17.24 -31.61
N VAL A 16 -22.32 18.15 -30.68
CA VAL A 16 -21.45 18.44 -29.51
C VAL A 16 -21.32 17.22 -28.60
N VAL A 17 -22.40 16.46 -28.39
CA VAL A 17 -22.36 15.19 -27.63
C VAL A 17 -21.49 14.16 -28.33
N LEU A 18 -21.60 14.01 -29.65
CA LEU A 18 -20.77 13.12 -30.46
C LEU A 18 -19.28 13.49 -30.39
N LEU A 19 -18.93 14.78 -30.48
CA LEU A 19 -17.54 15.24 -30.36
C LEU A 19 -16.94 14.95 -28.98
N ARG A 20 -17.70 15.17 -27.90
CA ARG A 20 -17.28 14.86 -26.52
C ARG A 20 -17.07 13.35 -26.31
N GLN A 21 -17.96 12.51 -26.86
CA GLN A 21 -17.81 11.06 -26.80
C GLN A 21 -16.61 10.57 -27.64
N ALA A 22 -16.37 11.16 -28.82
CA ALA A 22 -15.24 10.82 -29.68
C ALA A 22 -13.89 11.14 -29.01
N GLY A 23 -13.78 12.25 -28.27
CA GLY A 23 -12.58 12.58 -27.49
C GLY A 23 -12.28 11.56 -26.39
N SER A 24 -13.30 11.08 -25.67
CA SER A 24 -13.14 10.05 -24.63
C SER A 24 -12.85 8.66 -25.21
N ALA A 25 -13.25 8.37 -26.44
CA ALA A 25 -13.04 7.06 -27.08
C ALA A 25 -11.61 6.83 -27.60
N ARG A 26 -10.80 7.91 -27.71
CA ARG A 26 -9.47 7.91 -28.35
C ARG A 26 -8.29 7.75 -27.39
N HIS A 27 -8.52 7.61 -26.08
CA HIS A 27 -7.40 7.43 -25.15
C HIS A 27 -6.68 6.10 -25.45
N PRO A 28 -5.34 6.08 -25.65
CA PRO A 28 -4.59 4.89 -26.07
C PRO A 28 -4.80 3.66 -25.18
N LEU A 29 -4.96 3.87 -23.87
CA LEU A 29 -5.29 2.80 -22.93
C LEU A 29 -6.62 2.10 -23.28
N LEU A 30 -7.68 2.86 -23.58
CA LEU A 30 -9.00 2.31 -23.89
C LEU A 30 -8.99 1.54 -25.22
N GLN A 31 -8.18 1.97 -26.18
CA GLN A 31 -7.96 1.25 -27.43
C GLN A 31 -7.28 -0.10 -27.18
N ARG A 32 -6.14 -0.11 -26.46
CA ARG A 32 -5.43 -1.34 -26.12
C ARG A 32 -6.26 -2.34 -25.31
N LEU A 33 -7.10 -1.84 -24.40
CA LEU A 33 -8.04 -2.69 -23.66
C LEU A 33 -9.03 -3.36 -24.62
N ARG A 34 -9.64 -2.59 -25.53
CA ARG A 34 -10.59 -3.12 -26.51
C ARG A 34 -9.94 -4.09 -27.51
N GLU A 35 -8.73 -3.81 -27.97
CA GLU A 35 -7.95 -4.71 -28.84
C GLU A 35 -7.70 -6.07 -28.17
N LYS A 36 -7.52 -6.07 -26.83
CA LYS A 36 -7.41 -7.30 -26.03
C LYS A 36 -8.78 -7.93 -25.68
N GLY A 37 -9.89 -7.42 -26.20
CA GLY A 37 -11.24 -7.89 -25.90
C GLY A 37 -11.77 -7.47 -24.51
N ILE A 38 -11.06 -6.57 -23.81
CA ILE A 38 -11.43 -6.11 -22.47
C ILE A 38 -12.34 -4.88 -22.61
N ARG A 39 -13.57 -4.97 -22.10
CA ARG A 39 -14.50 -3.84 -22.06
C ARG A 39 -14.11 -2.88 -20.92
N PRO A 40 -13.75 -1.61 -21.21
CA PRO A 40 -13.39 -0.66 -20.15
C PRO A 40 -14.57 -0.36 -19.23
N GLY A 41 -14.32 -0.38 -17.92
CA GLY A 41 -15.28 -0.04 -16.88
C GLY A 41 -15.22 1.43 -16.48
N ARG A 42 -15.95 1.76 -15.39
CA ARG A 42 -16.04 3.14 -14.88
C ARG A 42 -14.67 3.70 -14.45
N THR A 43 -13.81 2.86 -13.88
CA THR A 43 -12.49 3.26 -13.39
C THR A 43 -11.58 3.65 -14.53
N GLU A 44 -11.49 2.83 -15.58
CA GLU A 44 -10.66 3.10 -16.76
C GLU A 44 -11.12 4.37 -17.46
N LEU A 45 -12.44 4.57 -17.55
CA LEU A 45 -13.03 5.80 -18.09
C LEU A 45 -12.66 7.02 -17.23
N LEU A 46 -12.66 6.90 -15.90
CA LEU A 46 -12.24 7.98 -15.00
C LEU A 46 -10.77 8.35 -15.22
N LEU A 47 -9.90 7.33 -15.30
CA LEU A 47 -8.46 7.51 -15.54
C LEU A 47 -8.17 8.22 -16.88
N CYS A 48 -8.96 7.91 -17.91
CA CYS A 48 -8.76 8.44 -19.26
C CYS A 48 -9.42 9.82 -19.47
N ARG A 49 -10.25 10.29 -18.53
CA ARG A 49 -10.89 11.62 -18.62
C ARG A 49 -9.91 12.74 -18.34
N ARG A 50 -9.03 12.55 -17.36
CA ARG A 50 -7.99 13.51 -16.94
C ARG A 50 -6.95 12.81 -16.06
N PRO A 51 -5.74 13.37 -15.91
CA PRO A 51 -4.78 12.88 -14.92
C PRO A 51 -5.44 12.73 -13.56
N SER A 52 -5.48 11.49 -13.06
CA SER A 52 -6.13 11.14 -11.79
C SER A 52 -5.12 10.86 -10.68
N PHE A 53 -3.83 10.81 -11.02
CA PHE A 53 -2.72 10.55 -10.10
C PHE A 53 -1.61 11.56 -10.31
N VAL A 54 -0.96 11.91 -9.20
CA VAL A 54 0.28 12.69 -9.17
C VAL A 54 1.28 11.95 -8.30
N SER A 55 2.58 12.17 -8.54
CA SER A 55 3.62 11.60 -7.69
C SER A 55 3.50 12.16 -6.28
N ALA A 56 3.67 11.29 -5.27
CA ALA A 56 3.80 11.72 -3.88
C ALA A 56 5.15 12.41 -3.60
N GLY A 57 6.10 12.35 -4.54
CA GLY A 57 7.43 12.93 -4.42
C GLY A 57 8.37 12.11 -3.52
N GLN A 58 7.97 11.86 -2.28
CA GLN A 58 8.72 11.05 -1.31
C GLN A 58 7.91 9.83 -0.88
N LEU A 59 8.60 8.70 -0.66
CA LEU A 59 7.98 7.46 -0.20
C LEU A 59 7.61 7.51 1.30
N MET A 60 8.42 8.20 2.09
CA MET A 60 8.36 8.24 3.55
C MET A 60 8.43 9.69 4.03
N THR A 61 7.90 9.96 5.22
CA THR A 61 8.08 11.26 5.88
C THR A 61 9.55 11.52 6.21
N GLU A 62 9.95 12.78 6.43
CA GLU A 62 11.34 13.09 6.80
C GLU A 62 11.79 12.36 8.07
N ARG A 63 10.88 12.17 9.04
CA ARG A 63 11.13 11.44 10.28
C ARG A 63 11.40 9.96 10.01
N GLU A 64 10.52 9.32 9.25
CA GLU A 64 10.67 7.92 8.82
C GLU A 64 11.97 7.71 8.02
N GLN A 65 12.31 8.63 7.11
CA GLN A 65 13.58 8.56 6.36
C GLN A 65 14.79 8.71 7.28
N ARG A 66 14.74 9.59 8.28
CA ARG A 66 15.82 9.74 9.27
C ARG A 66 16.00 8.46 10.06
N PHE A 67 14.90 7.84 10.48
CA PHE A 67 14.92 6.57 11.20
C PHE A 67 15.43 5.42 10.33
N LEU A 68 15.01 5.32 9.07
CA LEU A 68 15.52 4.33 8.13
C LEU A 68 17.05 4.44 7.96
N ARG A 69 17.59 5.67 7.82
CA ARG A 69 19.05 5.88 7.79
C ARG A 69 19.75 5.46 9.08
N ARG A 70 19.07 5.56 10.23
CA ARG A 70 19.60 5.09 11.51
C ARG A 70 19.61 3.56 11.59
N LEU A 71 18.53 2.91 11.15
CA LEU A 71 18.46 1.45 11.04
C LEU A 71 19.55 0.91 10.12
N ASP A 72 19.78 1.56 8.98
CA ASP A 72 20.81 1.17 8.01
C ASP A 72 22.21 1.13 8.64
N ARG A 73 22.53 2.11 9.51
CA ARG A 73 23.84 2.17 10.21
C ARG A 73 24.03 1.09 11.27
N VAL A 74 22.96 0.57 11.86
CA VAL A 74 23.03 -0.44 12.92
C VAL A 74 22.80 -1.86 12.41
N THR A 75 22.53 -2.01 11.11
CA THR A 75 22.19 -3.27 10.47
C THR A 75 23.33 -3.72 9.55
N ASP A 76 23.79 -4.97 9.68
CA ASP A 76 24.74 -5.54 8.72
C ASP A 76 24.03 -5.85 7.40
N THR A 77 24.23 -4.97 6.40
CA THR A 77 23.60 -5.07 5.07
C THR A 77 24.04 -6.29 4.26
N ARG A 78 25.09 -7.01 4.69
CA ARG A 78 25.48 -8.28 4.07
C ARG A 78 24.55 -9.41 4.47
N GLN A 79 23.90 -9.33 5.63
CA GLN A 79 23.03 -10.37 6.19
C GLN A 79 21.56 -9.98 6.09
N TRP A 80 21.25 -8.71 6.29
CA TRP A 80 19.88 -8.24 6.41
C TRP A 80 19.52 -7.27 5.29
N ARG A 81 18.23 -7.14 5.01
CA ARG A 81 17.66 -6.12 4.12
C ARG A 81 16.61 -5.33 4.87
N LEU A 82 16.63 -4.01 4.69
CA LEU A 82 15.59 -3.11 5.17
C LEU A 82 14.59 -2.87 4.04
N CYS A 83 13.33 -3.21 4.28
CA CYS A 83 12.24 -3.03 3.33
C CYS A 83 11.29 -1.96 3.89
N PRO A 84 11.39 -0.69 3.44
CA PRO A 84 10.52 0.38 3.94
C PRO A 84 9.10 0.29 3.37
N GLN A 85 8.12 0.78 4.13
CA GLN A 85 6.72 0.96 3.73
C GLN A 85 6.07 -0.34 3.19
N VAL A 86 6.35 -1.47 3.85
CA VAL A 86 5.84 -2.77 3.42
C VAL A 86 4.39 -2.91 3.88
N ARG A 87 3.49 -3.17 2.92
CA ARG A 87 2.09 -3.42 3.21
C ARG A 87 1.93 -4.70 4.02
N VAL A 88 1.14 -4.65 5.09
CA VAL A 88 0.93 -5.79 6.00
C VAL A 88 0.39 -7.01 5.24
N ALA A 89 -0.55 -6.79 4.31
CA ALA A 89 -1.10 -7.85 3.46
C ALA A 89 -0.09 -8.57 2.54
N ASP A 90 1.14 -8.06 2.41
CA ASP A 90 2.20 -8.71 1.64
C ASP A 90 3.13 -9.58 2.51
N ILE A 91 3.04 -9.46 3.84
CA ILE A 91 3.84 -10.25 4.80
C ILE A 91 3.00 -11.19 5.67
N VAL A 92 1.68 -11.02 5.71
CA VAL A 92 0.75 -11.95 6.39
C VAL A 92 -0.23 -12.55 5.40
N ARG A 93 -0.79 -13.72 5.74
CA ARG A 93 -1.85 -14.37 4.99
C ARG A 93 -2.99 -14.72 5.94
N VAL A 94 -4.23 -14.63 5.44
CA VAL A 94 -5.37 -15.21 6.16
C VAL A 94 -5.14 -16.72 6.24
N ALA A 95 -5.38 -17.30 7.42
CA ALA A 95 -5.12 -18.70 7.71
C ALA A 95 -5.82 -19.64 6.72
N PRO A 96 -5.18 -20.77 6.35
CA PRO A 96 -5.65 -21.65 5.26
C PRO A 96 -6.93 -22.42 5.60
N ASP A 97 -7.27 -22.54 6.88
CA ASP A 97 -8.55 -23.09 7.37
C ASP A 97 -9.75 -22.20 7.03
N ARG A 98 -9.52 -20.92 6.71
CA ARG A 98 -10.54 -20.02 6.19
C ARG A 98 -10.61 -20.09 4.67
N LYS A 99 -11.77 -20.46 4.14
CA LYS A 99 -12.01 -20.56 2.69
C LYS A 99 -11.65 -19.25 1.98
N SER A 100 -10.69 -19.34 1.06
CA SER A 100 -10.29 -18.21 0.19
C SER A 100 -11.48 -17.64 -0.57
N GLY A 101 -11.56 -16.31 -0.64
CA GLY A 101 -12.65 -15.59 -1.30
C GLY A 101 -13.99 -15.58 -0.54
N SER A 102 -14.10 -16.25 0.61
CA SER A 102 -15.28 -16.13 1.47
C SER A 102 -15.46 -14.72 2.04
N ARG A 103 -16.65 -14.43 2.56
CA ARG A 103 -16.95 -13.15 3.21
C ARG A 103 -15.99 -12.87 4.38
N GLU A 104 -15.73 -13.86 5.21
CA GLU A 104 -14.82 -13.76 6.36
C GLU A 104 -13.39 -13.51 5.89
N TRP A 105 -12.94 -14.24 4.87
CA TRP A 105 -11.60 -14.04 4.29
C TRP A 105 -11.44 -12.60 3.79
N TRP A 106 -12.43 -12.07 3.05
CA TRP A 106 -12.39 -10.69 2.58
C TRP A 106 -12.46 -9.66 3.71
N GLN A 107 -13.17 -9.96 4.80
CA GLN A 107 -13.22 -9.09 5.97
C GLN A 107 -11.83 -8.96 6.62
N LEU A 108 -11.14 -10.09 6.81
CA LEU A 108 -9.78 -10.12 7.36
C LEU A 108 -8.76 -9.51 6.39
N PHE A 109 -8.84 -9.84 5.10
CA PHE A 109 -7.94 -9.25 4.10
C PHE A 109 -8.09 -7.73 4.02
N ARG A 110 -9.32 -7.21 4.05
CA ARG A 110 -9.56 -5.77 4.04
C ARG A 110 -9.01 -5.07 5.27
N LEU A 111 -9.05 -5.73 6.43
CA LEU A 111 -8.47 -5.21 7.67
C LEU A 111 -7.00 -4.82 7.46
N VAL A 112 -6.20 -5.72 6.89
CA VAL A 112 -4.74 -5.55 6.75
C VAL A 112 -4.29 -4.90 5.45
N SER A 113 -5.12 -4.91 4.40
CA SER A 113 -4.73 -4.43 3.05
C SER A 113 -4.47 -2.92 2.94
N GLN A 114 -4.86 -2.14 3.97
CA GLN A 114 -4.66 -0.70 4.02
C GLN A 114 -3.53 -0.30 4.97
N TRP A 115 -2.88 -1.26 5.63
CA TRP A 115 -1.86 -1.01 6.63
C TRP A 115 -0.48 -1.28 6.05
N HIS A 116 0.50 -0.51 6.52
CA HIS A 116 1.91 -0.66 6.17
C HIS A 116 2.71 -0.64 7.46
N CYS A 117 3.74 -1.47 7.54
CA CYS A 117 4.80 -1.34 8.52
C CYS A 117 5.84 -0.34 7.98
N ASP A 118 6.42 0.48 8.86
CA ASP A 118 7.43 1.46 8.44
C ASP A 118 8.65 0.80 7.82
N VAL A 119 9.14 -0.27 8.46
CA VAL A 119 10.22 -1.11 7.95
C VAL A 119 9.95 -2.57 8.30
N VAL A 120 10.20 -3.47 7.35
CA VAL A 120 10.34 -4.92 7.60
C VAL A 120 11.77 -5.31 7.33
N ILE A 121 12.38 -6.07 8.24
CA ILE A 121 13.73 -6.59 8.07
C ILE A 121 13.63 -8.03 7.63
N THR A 122 14.34 -8.36 6.55
CA THR A 122 14.46 -9.74 6.05
C THR A 122 15.91 -10.20 6.06
N ASP A 123 16.13 -11.51 6.02
CA ASP A 123 17.44 -12.03 5.60
C ASP A 123 17.66 -11.87 4.10
N ARG A 124 18.80 -12.38 3.59
CA ARG A 124 19.14 -12.28 2.16
C ARG A 124 18.27 -13.15 1.25
N THR A 125 17.61 -14.18 1.80
CA THR A 125 16.68 -15.06 1.07
C THR A 125 15.27 -14.48 0.97
N GLY A 126 14.97 -13.46 1.79
CA GLY A 126 13.66 -12.83 1.85
C GLY A 126 12.78 -13.35 2.99
N ARG A 127 13.32 -14.19 3.89
CA ARG A 127 12.61 -14.59 5.11
C ARG A 127 12.43 -13.37 6.01
N ILE A 128 11.20 -13.15 6.47
CA ILE A 128 10.86 -12.07 7.39
C ILE A 128 11.48 -12.37 8.76
N ILE A 129 12.19 -11.40 9.32
CA ILE A 129 12.82 -11.49 10.63
C ILE A 129 12.02 -10.71 11.67
N VAL A 130 11.71 -9.44 11.36
CA VAL A 130 11.03 -8.53 12.28
C VAL A 130 10.38 -7.38 11.53
N ALA A 131 9.19 -6.98 11.97
CA ALA A 131 8.55 -5.72 11.59
C ALA A 131 8.94 -4.63 12.59
N VAL A 132 9.11 -3.40 12.11
CA VAL A 132 9.52 -2.25 12.92
C VAL A 132 8.60 -1.06 12.64
N GLU A 133 8.07 -0.44 13.69
CA GLU A 133 7.28 0.79 13.61
C GLU A 133 7.83 1.89 14.53
N LEU A 134 7.90 3.12 14.01
CA LEU A 134 8.29 4.31 14.74
C LEU A 134 7.04 5.13 15.11
N ASP A 135 6.80 5.23 16.41
CA ASP A 135 5.61 5.88 16.93
C ASP A 135 5.72 7.41 16.92
N ASP A 136 4.64 8.08 16.51
CA ASP A 136 4.54 9.54 16.56
C ASP A 136 3.71 10.02 17.76
N ARG A 137 3.90 11.26 18.22
CA ARG A 137 3.13 11.73 19.39
C ARG A 137 1.62 11.87 19.11
N SER A 138 1.15 11.57 17.89
CA SER A 138 -0.26 11.66 17.48
C SER A 138 -1.08 10.39 17.79
N HIS A 139 -0.50 9.38 18.47
CA HIS A 139 -1.17 8.12 18.87
C HIS A 139 -2.38 8.25 19.83
N GLN A 140 -2.81 9.46 20.21
CA GLN A 140 -3.94 9.63 21.12
C GLN A 140 -5.32 9.44 20.48
N ALA A 141 -5.41 9.41 19.15
CA ALA A 141 -6.70 9.19 18.49
C ALA A 141 -7.18 7.73 18.67
N PRO A 142 -8.45 7.49 19.10
CA PRO A 142 -8.97 6.12 19.32
C PRO A 142 -8.85 5.20 18.09
N LYS A 143 -8.97 5.76 16.88
CA LYS A 143 -8.80 5.02 15.62
C LYS A 143 -7.37 4.49 15.44
N ARG A 144 -6.36 5.26 15.87
CA ARG A 144 -4.94 4.86 15.80
C ARG A 144 -4.67 3.76 16.83
N GLN A 145 -5.09 3.96 18.07
CA GLN A 145 -4.97 2.95 19.13
C GLN A 145 -5.61 1.61 18.72
N ARG A 146 -6.83 1.64 18.14
CA ARG A 146 -7.48 0.43 17.64
C ARG A 146 -6.66 -0.24 16.54
N ARG A 147 -6.10 0.53 15.59
CA ARG A 147 -5.25 -0.03 14.53
C ARG A 147 -4.01 -0.69 15.14
N ASP A 148 -3.38 0.00 16.07
CA ASP A 148 -2.11 -0.39 16.69
C ASP A 148 -2.26 -1.71 17.46
N LEU A 149 -3.30 -1.83 18.29
CA LEU A 149 -3.64 -3.08 19.00
C LEU A 149 -3.94 -4.24 18.03
N LEU A 150 -4.65 -3.96 16.93
CA LEU A 150 -4.99 -5.01 15.96
C LEU A 150 -3.79 -5.42 15.10
N LEU A 151 -2.88 -4.49 14.78
CA LEU A 151 -1.65 -4.79 14.07
C LEU A 151 -0.77 -5.72 14.89
N GLU A 152 -0.59 -5.42 16.18
CA GLU A 152 0.15 -6.27 17.12
C GLU A 152 -0.42 -7.70 17.15
N GLU A 153 -1.73 -7.83 17.29
CA GLU A 153 -2.39 -9.13 17.31
C GLU A 153 -2.24 -9.88 15.97
N VAL A 154 -2.36 -9.18 14.83
CA VAL A 154 -2.17 -9.78 13.49
C VAL A 154 -0.75 -10.31 13.32
N LEU A 155 0.27 -9.51 13.67
CA LEU A 155 1.67 -9.92 13.52
C LEU A 155 2.03 -11.05 14.48
N LYS A 156 1.50 -11.01 15.70
CA LYS A 156 1.62 -12.10 16.68
C LYS A 156 1.03 -13.40 16.16
N GLN A 157 -0.19 -13.38 15.61
CA GLN A 157 -0.81 -14.57 14.99
C GLN A 157 -0.01 -15.09 13.79
N ALA A 158 0.63 -14.20 13.04
CA ALA A 158 1.49 -14.55 11.92
C ALA A 158 2.89 -15.04 12.33
N GLY A 159 3.24 -15.01 13.62
CA GLY A 159 4.57 -15.35 14.11
C GLY A 159 5.66 -14.36 13.69
N ILE A 160 5.29 -13.11 13.40
CA ILE A 160 6.22 -12.05 13.01
C ILE A 160 6.49 -11.15 14.23
N PRO A 161 7.74 -11.08 14.74
CA PRO A 161 8.09 -10.14 15.79
C PRO A 161 7.81 -8.69 15.38
N LEU A 162 7.29 -7.88 16.31
CA LEU A 162 7.12 -6.44 16.14
C LEU A 162 7.99 -5.70 17.16
N LEU A 163 8.86 -4.81 16.67
CA LEU A 163 9.59 -3.85 17.50
C LEU A 163 9.05 -2.45 17.24
N ARG A 164 8.49 -1.85 18.28
CA ARG A 164 7.86 -0.53 18.21
C ARG A 164 8.33 0.39 19.32
N GLY A 165 8.41 1.69 19.05
CA GLY A 165 8.71 2.72 20.04
C GLY A 165 8.73 4.12 19.42
N ASP A 166 8.71 5.15 20.26
CA ASP A 166 8.71 6.56 19.87
C ASP A 166 10.13 7.17 19.80
N ASP A 167 11.06 6.61 20.57
CA ASP A 167 12.48 6.96 20.56
C ASP A 167 13.27 6.16 19.50
N GLU A 168 13.73 6.87 18.47
CA GLU A 168 14.46 6.29 17.34
C GLU A 168 15.78 5.61 17.72
N GLN A 169 16.47 6.10 18.75
CA GLN A 169 17.77 5.59 19.15
C GLN A 169 17.60 4.29 19.95
N GLN A 170 16.70 4.30 20.92
CA GLN A 170 16.38 3.11 21.71
C GLN A 170 15.78 2.01 20.83
N LEU A 171 14.90 2.37 19.89
CA LEU A 171 14.32 1.41 18.96
C LEU A 171 15.37 0.80 18.02
N ALA A 172 16.28 1.61 17.47
CA ALA A 172 17.37 1.11 16.64
C ALA A 172 18.30 0.15 17.41
N GLU A 173 18.55 0.44 18.69
CA GLU A 173 19.36 -0.43 19.55
C GLU A 173 18.68 -1.77 19.83
N ARG A 174 17.37 -1.77 20.09
CA ARG A 174 16.56 -2.99 20.24
C ARG A 174 16.56 -3.82 18.97
N VAL A 175 16.47 -3.18 17.80
CA VAL A 175 16.58 -3.86 16.50
C VAL A 175 17.95 -4.52 16.38
N ARG A 176 19.03 -3.80 16.66
CA ARG A 176 20.40 -4.35 16.63
C ARG A 176 20.54 -5.57 17.52
N ALA A 177 20.09 -5.48 18.77
CA ALA A 177 20.15 -6.58 19.73
C ALA A 177 19.37 -7.81 19.23
N HIS A 178 18.16 -7.59 18.69
CA HIS A 178 17.34 -8.67 18.14
C HIS A 178 18.02 -9.38 16.95
N LEU A 179 18.59 -8.62 16.01
CA LEU A 179 19.30 -9.20 14.86
C LEU A 179 20.57 -9.98 15.28
N CYS A 180 21.28 -9.52 16.32
CA CYS A 180 22.42 -10.25 16.87
C CYS A 180 22.00 -11.61 17.45
N ALA A 181 20.88 -11.68 18.17
CA ALA A 181 20.36 -12.93 18.72
C ALA A 181 19.94 -13.91 17.61
N GLN A 182 19.24 -13.42 16.58
CA GLN A 182 18.84 -14.24 15.42
C GLN A 182 20.03 -14.85 14.66
N ARG A 183 21.18 -14.17 14.65
CA ARG A 183 22.40 -14.72 14.04
C ARG A 183 22.94 -15.92 14.83
N GLN A 184 22.85 -15.90 16.15
CA GLN A 184 23.35 -16.98 17.00
C GLN A 184 22.50 -18.24 16.84
N GLU A 185 21.17 -18.10 16.80
CA GLU A 185 20.24 -19.20 16.53
C GLU A 185 20.50 -19.86 15.17
N ALA A 186 20.77 -19.08 14.13
CA ALA A 186 21.04 -19.62 12.79
C ALA A 186 22.41 -20.31 12.64
N ALA A 187 23.33 -20.09 13.59
CA ALA A 187 24.66 -20.69 13.61
C ALA A 187 24.77 -21.96 14.47
N THR A 188 23.68 -22.34 15.15
CA THR A 188 23.58 -23.51 16.03
C THR A 188 22.77 -24.60 15.35
#